data_AF-A0A975XSC1-F1
#
_entry.id   AF-A0A975XSC1-F1
#
_cell.length_a   1.000
_cell.length_b   1.000
_cell.length_c   1.000
_cell.angle_alpha   90.00
_cell.angle_beta   90.00
_cell.angle_gamma   90.00
#
_symmetry.space_group_name_H-M   'P 1'
#
loop_
_entity.id
_entity.type
_entity.pdbx_description
1 polymer ?
#
loop_
_entity_poly.entity_id
_entity_poly.type
_entity_poly.pdbx_seq_one_letter_code
_entity_poly.pdbx_strand_id
1 'polypeptide(L)'
;MTPVPSTTPSNPNPSSAALASVVLACQSWQTSLSQDKSTFPKTQAGAAAQVSAAAAVDSRWQTLASDMSYLVSVIDDTSSEAQSKGQQTFTDLSNQCLAVGVTVNGG
;
A
#
# COMPACT_ATOMS: atom_id res chain seq x y z
N MET A 1 27.25 -33.33 -24.95
CA MET A 1 27.26 -32.84 -23.54
C MET A 1 26.19 -31.76 -23.46
N THR A 2 25.05 -32.07 -22.86
CA THR A 2 23.89 -31.15 -22.73
C THR A 2 24.10 -30.24 -21.52
N PRO A 3 23.92 -28.91 -21.61
CA PRO A 3 23.99 -28.07 -20.43
C PRO A 3 22.77 -28.30 -19.54
N VAL A 4 23.00 -28.60 -18.27
CA VAL A 4 21.96 -28.63 -17.24
C VAL A 4 21.54 -27.18 -16.92
N PRO A 5 20.24 -26.86 -16.87
CA PRO A 5 19.81 -25.58 -16.34
C PRO A 5 20.09 -25.57 -14.83
N SER A 6 20.98 -24.67 -14.39
CA SER A 6 21.14 -24.35 -12.97
C SER A 6 19.84 -23.75 -12.45
N THR A 7 19.00 -24.55 -11.82
CA THR A 7 17.90 -24.06 -10.98
C THR A 7 18.52 -23.47 -9.73
N THR A 8 18.93 -22.21 -9.82
CA THR A 8 19.20 -21.40 -8.64
C THR A 8 17.90 -21.40 -7.83
N PRO A 9 17.89 -21.84 -6.57
CA PRO A 9 16.73 -21.62 -5.73
C PRO A 9 16.55 -20.11 -5.63
N SER A 10 15.48 -19.60 -6.23
CA SER A 10 15.01 -18.24 -5.96
C SER A 10 14.63 -18.20 -4.49
N ASN A 11 15.60 -17.97 -3.61
CA ASN A 11 15.31 -17.56 -2.25
C ASN A 11 14.70 -16.17 -2.43
N PRO A 12 13.37 -15.99 -2.25
CA PRO A 12 12.81 -14.67 -2.42
C PRO A 12 13.47 -13.82 -1.34
N ASN A 13 14.30 -12.86 -1.74
CA ASN A 13 14.83 -11.90 -0.80
C ASN A 13 13.61 -11.30 -0.09
N PRO A 14 13.50 -11.38 1.25
CA PRO A 14 12.32 -10.91 1.97
C PRO A 14 11.92 -9.47 1.58
N SER A 15 12.89 -8.62 1.26
CA SER A 15 12.66 -7.26 0.74
C SER A 15 11.98 -7.22 -0.64
N SER A 16 12.23 -8.19 -1.53
CA SER A 16 11.57 -8.27 -2.85
C SER A 16 10.11 -8.72 -2.72
N ALA A 17 9.83 -9.65 -1.80
CA ALA A 17 8.46 -10.06 -1.50
C ALA A 17 7.67 -8.92 -0.82
N ALA A 18 8.28 -8.21 0.12
CA ALA A 18 7.69 -7.04 0.77
C ALA A 18 7.37 -5.92 -0.24
N LEU A 19 8.29 -5.63 -1.17
CA LEU A 19 8.03 -4.67 -2.24
C LEU A 19 6.83 -5.06 -3.11
N ALA A 20 6.74 -6.33 -3.53
CA ALA A 20 5.60 -6.81 -4.32
C ALA A 20 4.27 -6.66 -3.56
N SER A 21 4.26 -6.95 -2.24
CA SER A 21 3.10 -6.73 -1.38
C SER A 21 2.70 -5.25 -1.30
N VAL A 22 3.67 -4.34 -1.18
CA VAL A 22 3.41 -2.90 -1.17
C VAL A 22 2.85 -2.40 -2.51
N VAL A 23 3.41 -2.85 -3.64
CA VAL A 23 2.92 -2.50 -4.97
C VAL A 23 1.46 -2.96 -5.14
N LEU A 24 1.13 -4.18 -4.73
CA LEU A 24 -0.25 -4.70 -4.75
C LEU A 24 -1.17 -3.89 -3.84
N ALA A 25 -0.71 -3.50 -2.66
CA ALA A 25 -1.50 -2.67 -1.75
C ALA A 25 -1.78 -1.29 -2.32
N CYS A 26 -0.79 -0.62 -2.91
CA CYS A 26 -0.97 0.66 -3.58
C CYS A 26 -1.96 0.55 -4.77
N GLN A 27 -1.89 -0.52 -5.56
CA GLN A 27 -2.86 -0.75 -6.64
C GLN A 27 -4.27 -1.01 -6.10
N SER A 28 -4.39 -1.78 -5.03
CA SER A 28 -5.66 -2.03 -4.34
C SER A 28 -6.24 -0.73 -3.78
N TRP A 29 -5.40 0.14 -3.21
CA TRP A 29 -5.78 1.47 -2.75
C TRP A 29 -6.26 2.36 -3.90
N GLN A 30 -5.55 2.40 -5.03
CA GLN A 30 -6.01 3.13 -6.21
C GLN A 30 -7.37 2.59 -6.71
N THR A 31 -7.53 1.27 -6.71
CA THR A 31 -8.78 0.62 -7.11
C THR A 31 -9.90 0.96 -6.15
N SER A 32 -9.63 1.11 -4.85
CA SER A 32 -10.65 1.46 -3.87
C SER A 32 -11.28 2.81 -4.17
N LEU A 33 -10.51 3.79 -4.63
CA LEU A 33 -10.98 5.15 -4.92
C LEU A 33 -12.07 5.21 -6.00
N SER A 34 -12.15 4.20 -6.88
CA SER A 34 -13.19 4.11 -7.91
C SER A 34 -14.39 3.24 -7.51
N GLN A 35 -14.37 2.66 -6.30
CA GLN A 35 -15.44 1.78 -5.82
C GLN A 35 -16.52 2.56 -5.06
N ASP A 36 -17.69 1.94 -4.94
CA ASP A 36 -18.79 2.46 -4.13
C ASP A 36 -18.42 2.55 -2.65
N LYS A 37 -19.09 3.45 -1.92
CA LYS A 37 -18.85 3.72 -0.48
C LYS A 37 -18.93 2.49 0.43
N SER A 38 -19.65 1.45 0.03
CA SER A 38 -19.78 0.21 0.81
C SER A 38 -18.57 -0.73 0.67
N THR A 39 -17.82 -0.61 -0.44
CA THR A 39 -16.68 -1.49 -0.76
C THR A 39 -15.35 -0.76 -0.55
N PHE A 40 -15.34 0.56 -0.80
CA PHE A 40 -14.24 1.48 -0.53
C PHE A 40 -13.50 1.22 0.80
N PRO A 41 -14.15 1.25 1.99
CA PRO A 41 -13.44 1.12 3.25
C PRO A 41 -12.86 -0.28 3.47
N LYS A 42 -13.53 -1.32 2.94
CA LYS A 42 -13.04 -2.70 3.04
C LYS A 42 -11.77 -2.90 2.22
N THR A 43 -11.72 -2.34 1.02
CA THR A 43 -10.52 -2.42 0.17
C THR A 43 -9.36 -1.62 0.78
N GLN A 44 -9.60 -0.42 1.31
CA GLN A 44 -8.55 0.35 1.99
C GLN A 44 -8.02 -0.36 3.24
N ALA A 45 -8.89 -0.96 4.05
CA ALA A 45 -8.47 -1.76 5.20
C ALA A 45 -7.61 -2.97 4.78
N GLY A 46 -7.97 -3.64 3.67
CA GLY A 46 -7.18 -4.73 3.11
C GLY A 46 -5.79 -4.28 2.63
N ALA A 47 -5.71 -3.16 1.92
CA ALA A 47 -4.45 -2.57 1.47
C ALA A 47 -3.56 -2.16 2.66
N ALA A 48 -4.12 -1.52 3.67
CA ALA A 48 -3.41 -1.15 4.90
C ALA A 48 -2.82 -2.37 5.62
N ALA A 49 -3.60 -3.46 5.72
CA ALA A 49 -3.14 -4.71 6.33
C ALA A 49 -1.98 -5.34 5.52
N GLN A 50 -2.03 -5.30 4.19
CA GLN A 50 -0.96 -5.79 3.32
C GLN A 50 0.36 -5.00 3.51
N VAL A 51 0.29 -3.67 3.55
CA VAL A 51 1.49 -2.86 3.80
C VAL A 51 1.99 -3.07 5.22
N SER A 52 1.11 -3.23 6.21
CA SER A 52 1.50 -3.54 7.58
C SER A 52 2.28 -4.86 7.68
N ALA A 53 1.83 -5.89 6.95
CA ALA A 53 2.55 -7.15 6.86
C ALA A 53 3.92 -7.00 6.17
N ALA A 54 4.00 -6.19 5.11
CA ALA A 54 5.27 -5.85 4.45
C ALA A 54 6.20 -5.07 5.38
N ALA A 55 5.67 -4.15 6.19
CA ALA A 55 6.40 -3.34 7.16
C ALA A 55 6.95 -4.16 8.35
N ALA A 56 6.30 -5.28 8.68
CA ALA A 56 6.81 -6.23 9.67
C ALA A 56 8.07 -6.98 9.19
N VAL A 57 8.25 -7.10 7.87
CA VAL A 57 9.42 -7.75 7.25
C VAL A 57 10.49 -6.72 6.85
N ASP A 58 10.08 -5.54 6.41
CA ASP A 58 10.95 -4.45 5.98
C ASP A 58 10.46 -3.12 6.57
N SER A 59 11.18 -2.62 7.58
CA SER A 59 10.79 -1.45 8.36
C SER A 59 10.68 -0.16 7.54
N ARG A 60 11.23 -0.11 6.32
CA ARG A 60 11.12 1.06 5.44
C ARG A 60 9.67 1.38 5.05
N TRP A 61 8.76 0.42 5.15
CA TRP A 61 7.34 0.58 4.83
C TRP A 61 6.47 0.96 6.03
N GLN A 62 7.06 1.16 7.22
CA GLN A 62 6.31 1.50 8.43
C GLN A 62 5.54 2.83 8.30
N THR A 63 6.13 3.81 7.61
CA THR A 63 5.46 5.09 7.33
C THR A 63 4.21 4.87 6.48
N LEU A 64 4.35 4.22 5.32
CA LEU A 64 3.22 3.88 4.44
C LEU A 64 2.12 3.09 5.16
N ALA A 65 2.49 2.11 5.99
CA ALA A 65 1.53 1.33 6.78
C ALA A 65 0.74 2.22 7.75
N SER A 66 1.44 3.14 8.41
CA SER A 66 0.84 4.10 9.36
C SER A 66 -0.10 5.07 8.64
N ASP A 67 0.31 5.58 7.48
CA ASP A 67 -0.48 6.51 6.67
C ASP A 67 -1.76 5.85 6.15
N MET A 68 -1.65 4.64 5.60
CA MET A 68 -2.81 3.85 5.18
C MET A 68 -3.75 3.56 6.34
N SER A 69 -3.21 3.18 7.50
CA SER A 69 -4.03 2.91 8.69
C SER A 69 -4.72 4.16 9.21
N TYR A 70 -4.05 5.32 9.18
CA TYR A 70 -4.63 6.60 9.56
C TYR A 70 -5.77 6.98 8.61
N LEU A 71 -5.54 6.90 7.31
CA LEU A 71 -6.56 7.19 6.29
C LEU A 71 -7.80 6.30 6.47
N VAL A 72 -7.61 5.01 6.73
CA VAL A 72 -8.72 4.08 7.05
C VAL A 72 -9.49 4.52 8.29
N SER A 73 -8.80 4.98 9.33
CA SER A 73 -9.44 5.42 10.58
C SER A 73 -10.28 6.69 10.44
N VAL A 74 -9.97 7.53 9.45
CA VAL A 74 -10.66 8.82 9.22
C VAL A 74 -11.63 8.80 8.03
N ILE A 75 -11.90 7.64 7.41
CA ILE A 75 -12.78 7.52 6.23
C ILE A 75 -14.15 8.18 6.45
N ASP A 76 -14.75 7.95 7.62
CA ASP A 76 -16.06 8.50 7.99
C ASP A 76 -15.96 9.77 8.85
N ASP A 77 -14.74 10.26 9.12
CA ASP A 77 -14.53 11.48 9.90
C ASP A 77 -14.65 12.71 8.99
N THR A 78 -15.74 13.45 9.19
CA THR A 78 -16.07 14.65 8.40
C THR A 78 -15.55 15.94 9.03
N SER A 79 -14.81 15.85 10.14
CA SER A 79 -14.22 17.01 10.81
C SER A 79 -13.19 17.68 9.91
N SER A 80 -13.14 19.02 9.91
CA SER A 80 -12.19 19.77 9.07
C SER A 80 -10.73 19.42 9.36
N GLU A 81 -10.40 19.08 10.61
CA GLU A 81 -9.07 18.59 11.01
C GLU A 81 -8.74 17.24 10.36
N ALA A 82 -9.68 16.29 10.39
CA ALA A 82 -9.52 14.98 9.78
C ALA A 82 -9.42 15.07 8.25
N GLN A 83 -10.19 15.95 7.62
CA GLN A 83 -10.09 16.19 6.17
C GLN A 83 -8.75 16.79 5.77
N SER A 84 -8.28 17.82 6.49
CA SER A 84 -7.00 18.49 6.18
C SER A 84 -5.82 17.54 6.38
N LYS A 85 -5.78 16.84 7.51
CA LYS A 85 -4.73 15.86 7.80
C LYS A 85 -4.84 14.62 6.91
N GLY A 86 -6.06 14.18 6.60
CA GLY A 86 -6.35 13.10 5.66
C GLY A 86 -5.83 13.40 4.26
N GLN A 87 -6.09 14.59 3.71
CA GLN A 87 -5.54 14.99 2.40
C GLN A 87 -4.01 15.04 2.39
N GLN A 88 -3.40 15.55 3.45
CA GLN A 88 -1.94 15.57 3.55
C GLN A 88 -1.37 14.15 3.61
N THR A 89 -1.97 13.27 4.42
CA THR A 89 -1.57 11.87 4.54
C THR A 89 -1.79 11.11 3.22
N PHE A 90 -2.88 11.40 2.51
CA PHE A 90 -3.15 10.81 1.20
C PHE A 90 -2.09 11.24 0.16
N THR A 91 -1.69 12.52 0.18
CA THR A 91 -0.62 13.02 -0.68
C THR A 91 0.71 12.30 -0.41
N ASP A 92 1.04 12.08 0.87
CA ASP A 92 2.24 11.36 1.25
C ASP A 92 2.20 9.89 0.79
N LEU A 93 1.08 9.20 1.03
CA LEU A 93 0.81 7.86 0.51
C LEU A 93 0.97 7.80 -1.01
N SER A 94 0.42 8.77 -1.74
CA SER A 94 0.55 8.84 -3.20
C SER A 94 2.01 8.96 -3.64
N ASN A 95 2.81 9.78 -2.96
CA ASN A 95 4.25 9.90 -3.25
C ASN A 95 5.01 8.61 -2.94
N GLN A 96 4.70 7.95 -1.82
CA GLN A 96 5.29 6.67 -1.44
C GLN A 96 4.91 5.55 -2.42
N CYS A 97 3.66 5.51 -2.88
CA CYS A 97 3.21 4.59 -3.90
C CYS A 97 3.85 4.89 -5.26
N LEU A 98 4.05 6.16 -5.61
CA LEU A 98 4.75 6.56 -6.84
C LEU A 98 6.22 6.11 -6.82
N ALA A 99 6.87 6.16 -5.65
CA ALA A 99 8.24 5.67 -5.48
C ALA A 99 8.39 4.16 -5.76
N VAL A 100 7.30 3.38 -5.68
CA VAL A 100 7.25 1.96 -6.07
C VAL A 100 6.62 1.74 -7.46
N GLY A 101 6.39 2.81 -8.23
CA GLY A 101 5.86 2.75 -9.59
C GLY A 101 4.33 2.66 -9.69
N VAL A 102 3.59 2.97 -8.62
CA VAL A 102 2.13 2.97 -8.63
C VAL A 102 1.59 4.38 -8.44
N THR A 103 0.87 4.88 -9.42
CA THR A 103 0.19 6.18 -9.30
C THR A 103 -1.11 6.01 -8.51
N VAL A 104 -1.17 6.62 -7.32
CA VAL A 104 -2.40 6.75 -6.55
C VAL A 104 -2.90 8.19 -6.67
N ASN A 105 -4.11 8.39 -7.17
CA ASN A 105 -4.70 9.71 -7.35
C ASN A 105 -6.17 9.68 -6.93
N GLY A 106 -6.52 10.56 -6.00
CA GLY A 106 -7.90 10.82 -5.60
C GLY A 106 -8.52 11.65 -6.69
N GLY A 107 -9.39 11.05 -7.51
CA GLY A 107 -10.08 11.71 -8.60
C GLY A 107 -10.89 12.93 -8.16
#